data_AF-A0ABD3PMB4-F1
#
_entry.id   AF-A0ABD3PMB4-F1
#
_cell.length_a   1.000
_cell.length_b   1.000
_cell.length_c   1.000
_cell.angle_alpha   90.00
_cell.angle_beta   90.00
_cell.angle_gamma   90.00
#
_symmetry.space_group_name_H-M   'P 1'
#
loop_
_entity.id
_entity.type
_entity.pdbx_description
1 polymer ?
#
loop_
_entity_poly.entity_id
_entity_poly.type
_entity_poly.pdbx_seq_one_letter_code
_entity_poly.pdbx_strand_id
1 'polypeptide(L)'
;MHVWFLHKRLLADRVDSHLALLVQEELFDILWNDTRARIRAEGVHELTVNKHLKDAQQLTFLQCTHYDHAFQEFATDDKKRFEELSGVNWTYVLNKDEEAYVDLLKRLTMYVEYQCVNLLQGVPDKYFWEGRIPWGDMPEFRSMKDNDGKELAEMGNVPGMEMLPEPWIKTLTDAGVTYYWNTKTGETSWKKPI
;
A
#
# COMPACT_ATOMS: atom_id res chain seq x y z
N MET A 1 2.86 2.49 1.48
CA MET A 1 4.00 1.56 1.57
C MET A 1 4.60 1.20 0.21
N HIS A 2 3.92 0.49 -0.71
CA HIS A 2 4.54 0.08 -1.99
C HIS A 2 5.06 1.24 -2.87
N VAL A 3 4.34 2.36 -2.89
CA VAL A 3 4.79 3.60 -3.56
C VAL A 3 6.14 4.07 -3.05
N TRP A 4 6.42 3.90 -1.75
CA TRP A 4 7.72 4.27 -1.18
C TRP A 4 8.85 3.46 -1.81
N PHE A 5 8.70 2.13 -1.99
CA PHE A 5 9.73 1.32 -2.64
C PHE A 5 10.02 1.77 -4.08
N LEU A 6 8.98 2.06 -4.87
CA LEU A 6 9.14 2.58 -6.22
C LEU A 6 9.83 3.94 -6.20
N HIS A 7 9.41 4.83 -5.30
CA HIS A 7 10.03 6.13 -5.10
C HIS A 7 11.53 6.02 -4.77
N LYS A 8 11.91 5.17 -3.81
CA LYS A 8 13.32 4.95 -3.47
C LYS A 8 14.11 4.34 -4.62
N ARG A 9 13.49 3.45 -5.41
CA ARG A 9 14.13 2.83 -6.58
C ARG A 9 14.39 3.85 -7.69
N LEU A 10 13.44 4.75 -7.94
CA LEU A 10 13.57 5.85 -8.90
C LEU A 10 14.63 6.87 -8.44
N LEU A 11 14.68 7.21 -7.15
CA LEU A 11 15.72 8.09 -6.60
C LEU A 11 17.13 7.49 -6.67
N ALA A 12 17.25 6.17 -6.56
CA ALA A 12 18.52 5.46 -6.65
C ALA A 12 18.96 5.18 -8.10
N ASP A 13 18.11 5.47 -9.10
CA ASP A 13 18.40 5.18 -10.49
C ASP A 13 19.59 6.00 -11.02
N ARG A 14 20.44 5.32 -11.80
CA ARG A 14 21.64 5.91 -12.41
C ARG A 14 21.63 5.81 -13.93
N VAL A 15 20.56 5.28 -14.52
CA VAL A 15 20.44 5.04 -15.96
C VAL A 15 19.97 6.32 -16.65
N ASP A 16 18.86 6.89 -16.18
CA ASP A 16 18.31 8.15 -16.68
C ASP A 16 17.60 8.90 -15.54
N SER A 17 18.33 9.82 -14.92
CA SER A 17 17.82 10.59 -13.78
C SER A 17 16.69 11.54 -14.16
N HIS A 18 16.64 12.02 -15.40
CA HIS A 18 15.56 12.89 -15.85
C HIS A 18 14.27 12.10 -16.05
N LEU A 19 14.36 10.95 -16.75
CA LEU A 19 13.20 10.07 -16.91
C LEU A 19 12.71 9.53 -15.56
N ALA A 20 13.62 9.19 -14.65
CA ALA A 20 13.25 8.70 -13.31
C ALA A 20 12.47 9.76 -12.50
N LEU A 21 12.83 11.04 -12.66
CA LEU A 21 12.09 12.15 -12.06
C LEU A 21 10.68 12.26 -12.67
N LEU A 22 10.55 12.21 -13.99
CA LEU A 22 9.24 12.29 -14.66
C LEU A 22 8.32 11.13 -14.25
N VAL A 23 8.84 9.90 -14.21
CA VAL A 23 8.07 8.73 -13.75
C VAL A 23 7.67 8.86 -12.28
N GLN A 24 8.53 9.44 -11.45
CA GLN A 24 8.23 9.69 -10.04
C GLN A 24 7.10 10.71 -9.87
N GLU A 25 7.13 11.80 -10.63
CA GLU A 25 6.07 12.83 -10.61
C GLU A 25 4.73 12.21 -11.01
N GLU A 26 4.68 11.50 -12.14
CA GLU A 26 3.47 10.82 -12.61
C GLU A 26 2.94 9.77 -11.62
N LEU A 27 3.82 9.02 -10.95
CA LEU A 27 3.44 8.05 -9.91
C LEU A 27 2.67 8.73 -8.77
N PHE A 28 3.15 9.88 -8.30
CA PHE A 28 2.50 10.61 -7.22
C PHE A 28 1.22 11.33 -7.70
N ASP A 29 1.19 11.84 -8.92
CA ASP A 29 -0.01 12.46 -9.48
C ASP A 29 -1.15 11.44 -9.61
N ILE A 30 -0.86 10.24 -10.11
CA ILE A 30 -1.84 9.13 -10.15
C ILE A 30 -2.30 8.76 -8.75
N LEU A 31 -1.39 8.63 -7.79
CA LEU A 31 -1.72 8.31 -6.40
C LEU A 31 -2.67 9.36 -5.79
N TRP A 32 -2.41 10.65 -6.01
CA TRP A 32 -3.22 11.72 -5.43
C TRP A 32 -4.57 11.87 -6.11
N ASN A 33 -4.66 11.57 -7.41
CA ASN A 33 -5.93 11.50 -8.11
C ASN A 33 -6.80 10.35 -7.58
N ASP A 34 -6.23 9.14 -7.42
CA ASP A 34 -6.93 8.00 -6.82
C ASP A 34 -7.35 8.28 -5.36
N THR A 35 -6.45 8.86 -4.56
CA THR A 35 -6.74 9.24 -3.17
C THR A 35 -7.89 10.24 -3.09
N ARG A 36 -7.92 11.25 -3.97
CA ARG A 36 -9.00 12.23 -4.06
C ARG A 36 -10.33 11.56 -4.42
N ALA A 37 -10.33 10.63 -5.37
CA ALA A 37 -11.52 9.87 -5.74
C ALA A 37 -12.06 9.04 -4.57
N ARG A 38 -11.18 8.40 -3.80
CA ARG A 38 -11.57 7.66 -2.57
C ARG A 38 -12.15 8.56 -1.50
N ILE A 39 -11.54 9.72 -1.26
CA ILE A 39 -12.06 10.72 -0.30
C ILE A 39 -13.49 11.14 -0.70
N ARG A 40 -13.75 11.36 -1.99
CA ARG A 40 -15.11 11.66 -2.49
C ARG A 40 -16.08 10.51 -2.28
N ALA A 41 -15.61 9.27 -2.47
CA ALA A 41 -16.43 8.06 -2.30
C ALA A 41 -16.91 7.87 -0.84
N GLU A 42 -16.17 8.37 0.15
CA GLU A 42 -16.60 8.40 1.56
C GLU A 42 -17.74 9.42 1.83
N GLY A 43 -18.15 10.20 0.83
CA GLY A 43 -19.28 11.13 0.94
C GLY A 43 -18.97 12.41 1.70
N VAL A 44 -17.69 12.78 1.82
CA VAL A 44 -17.30 14.06 2.42
C VAL A 44 -17.75 15.24 1.56
N HIS A 45 -17.93 16.40 2.18
CA HIS A 45 -18.34 17.61 1.48
C HIS A 45 -17.24 18.09 0.49
N GLU A 46 -17.60 18.47 -0.74
CA GLU A 46 -16.62 18.81 -1.80
C GLU A 46 -15.63 19.92 -1.37
N LEU A 47 -16.10 20.92 -0.62
CA LEU A 47 -15.23 21.99 -0.08
C LEU A 47 -14.14 21.49 0.89
N THR A 48 -14.31 20.32 1.52
CA THR A 48 -13.32 19.73 2.44
C THR A 48 -12.45 18.65 1.78
N VAL A 49 -12.74 18.23 0.55
CA VAL A 49 -11.96 17.20 -0.17
C VAL A 49 -10.48 17.57 -0.24
N ASN A 50 -10.15 18.81 -0.60
CA ASN A 50 -8.75 19.27 -0.66
C ASN A 50 -8.07 19.32 0.72
N LYS A 51 -8.84 19.59 1.78
CA LYS A 51 -8.33 19.55 3.16
C LYS A 51 -7.96 18.11 3.52
N HIS A 52 -8.87 17.16 3.31
CA HIS A 52 -8.62 15.74 3.59
C HIS A 52 -7.50 15.17 2.72
N LEU A 53 -7.40 15.59 1.45
CA LEU A 53 -6.30 15.21 0.58
C LEU A 53 -4.95 15.69 1.14
N LYS A 54 -4.90 16.94 1.61
CA LYS A 54 -3.70 17.48 2.24
C LYS A 54 -3.32 16.71 3.51
N ASP A 55 -4.28 16.35 4.34
CA ASP A 55 -4.05 15.55 5.54
C ASP A 55 -3.50 14.15 5.17
N ALA A 56 -4.07 13.51 4.14
CA ALA A 56 -3.61 12.21 3.63
C ALA A 56 -2.19 12.28 3.04
N GLN A 57 -1.88 13.34 2.29
CA GLN A 57 -0.53 13.60 1.77
C GLN A 57 0.48 13.76 2.90
N GLN A 58 0.16 14.56 3.92
CA GLN A 58 1.03 14.75 5.09
C GLN A 58 1.32 13.43 5.81
N LEU A 59 0.30 12.61 6.06
CA LEU A 59 0.48 11.31 6.69
C LEU A 59 1.32 10.36 5.82
N THR A 60 1.10 10.36 4.50
CA THR A 60 1.86 9.51 3.57
C THR A 60 3.33 9.88 3.56
N PHE A 61 3.66 11.17 3.45
CA PHE A 61 5.06 11.60 3.49
C PHE A 61 5.70 11.38 4.85
N LEU A 62 4.96 11.55 5.95
CA LEU A 62 5.48 11.25 7.27
C LEU A 62 5.80 9.75 7.41
N GLN A 63 4.93 8.86 6.92
CA GLN A 63 5.21 7.43 6.85
C GLN A 63 6.46 7.14 6.01
N CYS A 64 6.62 7.78 4.84
CA CYS A 64 7.82 7.66 4.01
C CYS A 64 9.10 8.09 4.76
N THR A 65 9.06 9.18 5.53
CA THR A 65 10.23 9.63 6.31
C THR A 65 10.58 8.66 7.43
N HIS A 66 9.60 7.99 8.04
CA HIS A 66 9.88 6.98 9.06
C HIS A 66 10.48 5.72 8.43
N TYR A 67 10.03 5.32 7.23
CA TYR A 67 10.70 4.24 6.49
C TYR A 67 12.15 4.62 6.14
N ASP A 68 12.39 5.86 5.71
CA ASP A 68 13.75 6.35 5.46
C ASP A 68 14.62 6.24 6.71
N HIS A 69 14.12 6.71 7.86
CA HIS A 69 14.82 6.60 9.13
C HIS A 69 15.13 5.13 9.47
N ALA A 70 14.15 4.24 9.38
CA ALA A 70 14.33 2.83 9.70
C ALA A 70 15.43 2.16 8.87
N PHE A 71 15.41 2.36 7.54
CA PHE A 71 16.37 1.71 6.65
C PHE A 71 17.73 2.41 6.57
N GLN A 72 17.83 3.69 6.92
CA GLN A 72 19.10 4.42 6.93
C GLN A 72 19.83 4.31 8.27
N GLU A 73 19.15 4.62 9.37
CA GLU A 73 19.76 4.64 10.70
C GLU A 73 20.06 3.22 11.21
N PHE A 74 19.17 2.27 10.91
CA PHE A 74 19.30 0.88 11.36
C PHE A 74 19.66 -0.08 10.22
N ALA A 75 20.43 0.38 9.23
CA ALA A 75 20.86 -0.42 8.08
C ALA A 75 21.62 -1.70 8.48
N THR A 76 22.33 -1.67 9.61
CA THR A 76 23.14 -2.81 10.12
C THR A 76 22.57 -3.45 11.39
N ASP A 77 21.43 -2.98 11.89
CA ASP A 77 20.80 -3.48 13.12
C ASP A 77 19.37 -3.95 12.80
N ASP A 78 19.26 -5.19 12.34
CA ASP A 78 18.00 -5.79 11.90
C ASP A 78 16.94 -5.77 13.01
N LYS A 79 17.36 -5.94 14.26
CA LYS A 79 16.44 -5.93 15.39
C LYS A 79 15.82 -4.55 15.59
N LYS A 80 16.64 -3.50 15.67
CA LYS A 80 16.14 -2.12 15.83
C LYS A 80 15.31 -1.69 14.62
N ARG A 81 15.74 -2.06 13.42
CA ARG A 81 14.98 -1.77 12.21
C ARG A 81 13.61 -2.42 12.24
N PHE A 82 13.52 -3.69 12.66
CA PHE A 82 12.25 -4.38 12.81
C PHE A 82 11.34 -3.72 13.85
N GLU A 83 11.89 -3.30 14.99
CA GLU A 83 11.16 -2.56 16.03
C GLU A 83 10.60 -1.23 15.49
N GLU A 84 11.42 -0.46 14.78
CA GLU A 84 11.01 0.81 14.16
C GLU A 84 9.93 0.60 13.10
N LEU A 85 10.13 -0.33 12.17
CA LEU A 85 9.15 -0.66 11.13
C LEU A 85 7.82 -1.15 11.72
N SER A 86 7.86 -1.88 12.83
CA SER A 86 6.64 -2.26 13.56
C SER A 86 5.92 -1.03 14.12
N GLY A 87 6.65 -0.07 14.69
CA GLY A 87 6.06 1.21 15.12
C GLY A 87 5.40 1.98 13.97
N VAL A 88 6.04 1.99 12.80
CA VAL A 88 5.50 2.62 11.58
C VAL A 88 4.22 1.91 11.11
N ASN A 89 4.23 0.59 11.01
CA ASN A 89 3.05 -0.16 10.57
C ASN A 89 1.89 -0.03 11.57
N TRP A 90 2.17 -0.10 12.87
CA TRP A 90 1.14 0.14 13.89
C TRP A 90 0.55 1.54 13.77
N THR A 91 1.39 2.56 13.57
CA THR A 91 0.95 3.96 13.49
C THR A 91 0.11 4.25 12.24
N TYR A 92 0.58 3.86 11.06
CA TYR A 92 -0.01 4.31 9.78
C TYR A 92 -0.88 3.27 9.09
N VAL A 93 -0.65 1.98 9.33
CA VAL A 93 -1.43 0.89 8.71
C VAL A 93 -2.55 0.44 9.63
N LEU A 94 -2.22 0.22 10.91
CA LEU A 94 -3.18 -0.20 11.93
C LEU A 94 -3.79 0.99 12.68
N ASN A 95 -3.48 2.23 12.27
CA ASN A 95 -4.03 3.46 12.84
C ASN A 95 -3.96 3.53 14.38
N LYS A 96 -2.85 3.05 14.96
CA LYS A 96 -2.64 2.96 16.41
C LYS A 96 -3.70 2.17 17.16
N ASP A 97 -4.32 1.20 16.50
CA ASP A 97 -5.30 0.32 17.12
C ASP A 97 -4.65 -0.48 18.26
N GLU A 98 -5.14 -0.28 19.48
CA GLU A 98 -4.68 -0.98 20.69
C GLU A 98 -5.16 -2.43 20.73
N GLU A 99 -6.21 -2.77 19.96
CA GLU A 99 -6.76 -4.12 19.85
C GLU A 99 -6.08 -4.94 18.74
N ALA A 100 -5.18 -4.31 17.98
CA ALA A 100 -4.48 -4.98 16.89
C ALA A 100 -3.66 -6.18 17.37
N TYR A 101 -3.74 -7.29 16.65
CA TYR A 101 -2.98 -8.50 16.96
C TYR A 101 -1.48 -8.32 16.70
N VAL A 102 -0.66 -8.70 17.67
CA VAL A 102 0.81 -8.65 17.56
C VAL A 102 1.33 -9.52 16.42
N ASP A 103 0.69 -10.66 16.14
CA ASP A 103 1.08 -11.54 15.02
C ASP A 103 0.84 -10.86 13.66
N LEU A 104 -0.30 -10.17 13.49
CA LEU A 104 -0.59 -9.38 12.30
C LEU A 104 0.48 -8.29 12.09
N LEU A 105 0.81 -7.55 13.14
CA LEU A 105 1.81 -6.50 13.07
C LEU A 105 3.17 -7.05 12.64
N LYS A 106 3.62 -8.16 13.24
CA LYS A 106 4.88 -8.83 12.88
C LYS A 106 4.91 -9.25 11.42
N ARG A 107 3.83 -9.86 10.91
CA ARG A 107 3.72 -10.30 9.51
C ARG A 107 3.79 -9.12 8.54
N LEU A 108 3.11 -8.02 8.84
CA LEU A 108 3.19 -6.79 8.05
C LEU A 108 4.61 -6.20 8.08
N THR A 109 5.29 -6.21 9.23
CA THR A 109 6.68 -5.75 9.34
C THR A 109 7.63 -6.61 8.51
N MET A 110 7.51 -7.94 8.60
CA MET A 110 8.31 -8.88 7.80
C MET A 110 8.09 -8.66 6.30
N TYR A 111 6.86 -8.36 5.89
CA TYR A 111 6.56 -8.03 4.49
C TYR A 111 7.33 -6.79 4.01
N VAL A 112 7.35 -5.73 4.82
CA VAL A 112 8.08 -4.50 4.47
C VAL A 112 9.57 -4.79 4.34
N GLU A 113 10.18 -5.54 5.27
CA GLU A 113 11.59 -5.93 5.13
C GLU A 113 11.84 -6.76 3.89
N TYR A 114 11.01 -7.77 3.63
CA TYR A 114 11.13 -8.63 2.46
C TYR A 114 11.05 -7.80 1.16
N GLN A 115 10.09 -6.89 1.04
CA GLN A 115 9.95 -6.05 -0.17
C GLN A 115 11.15 -5.11 -0.36
N CYS A 116 11.77 -4.64 0.72
CA CYS A 116 12.99 -3.84 0.65
C CYS A 116 14.12 -4.62 -0.02
N VAL A 117 14.39 -5.83 0.44
CA VAL A 117 15.40 -6.72 -0.16
C VAL A 117 15.03 -7.04 -1.60
N ASN A 118 13.78 -7.47 -1.83
CA ASN A 118 13.31 -7.87 -3.13
C ASN A 118 13.44 -6.76 -4.19
N LEU A 119 13.00 -5.54 -3.88
CA LEU A 119 12.92 -4.45 -4.86
C LEU A 119 14.16 -3.56 -4.94
N LEU A 120 14.78 -3.26 -3.79
CA LEU A 120 15.97 -2.40 -3.79
C LEU A 120 17.24 -3.18 -4.09
N GLN A 121 17.28 -4.49 -3.83
CA GLN A 121 18.47 -5.32 -4.06
C GLN A 121 18.26 -6.39 -5.13
N GLY A 122 17.04 -6.92 -5.29
CA GLY A 122 16.77 -8.09 -6.14
C GLY A 122 16.40 -7.80 -7.59
N VAL A 123 15.79 -6.64 -7.90
CA VAL A 123 15.29 -6.35 -9.26
C VAL A 123 16.34 -5.62 -10.11
N PRO A 124 16.79 -6.21 -11.24
CA PRO A 124 17.64 -5.52 -12.21
C PRO A 124 16.97 -4.29 -12.82
N ASP A 125 17.74 -3.23 -13.09
CA ASP A 125 17.24 -1.96 -13.67
C ASP A 125 16.40 -2.19 -14.93
N LYS A 126 16.85 -3.09 -15.82
CA LYS A 126 16.13 -3.41 -17.07
C LYS A 126 14.68 -3.83 -16.81
N TYR A 127 14.44 -4.74 -15.86
CA TYR A 127 13.09 -5.23 -15.59
C TYR A 127 12.23 -4.20 -14.86
N PHE A 128 12.86 -3.40 -13.99
CA PHE A 128 12.21 -2.27 -13.36
C PHE A 128 11.69 -1.26 -14.40
N TRP A 129 12.52 -0.89 -15.38
CA TRP A 129 12.17 0.03 -16.46
C TRP A 129 11.15 -0.54 -17.46
N GLU A 130 11.04 -1.86 -17.57
CA GLU A 130 9.95 -2.52 -18.30
C GLU A 130 8.64 -2.57 -17.50
N GLY A 131 8.59 -1.99 -16.29
CA GLY A 131 7.42 -2.02 -15.40
C GLY A 131 7.15 -3.40 -14.78
N ARG A 132 8.10 -4.33 -14.88
CA ARG A 132 7.98 -5.68 -14.31
C ARG A 132 8.40 -5.65 -12.84
N ILE A 133 7.48 -5.23 -11.98
CA ILE A 133 7.71 -5.18 -10.53
C ILE A 133 7.26 -6.51 -9.90
N PRO A 134 8.20 -7.37 -9.47
CA PRO A 134 7.85 -8.67 -8.89
C PRO A 134 7.53 -8.47 -7.41
N TRP A 135 6.37 -7.88 -7.09
CA TRP A 135 5.92 -7.82 -5.70
C TRP A 135 5.91 -9.23 -5.12
N GLY A 136 6.66 -9.49 -4.05
CA GLY A 136 6.53 -10.79 -3.42
C GLY A 136 5.20 -10.97 -2.73
N ASP A 137 4.92 -12.23 -2.42
CA ASP A 137 3.63 -12.68 -1.95
C ASP A 137 3.21 -11.96 -0.68
N MET A 138 1.90 -11.73 -0.58
CA MET A 138 1.31 -11.18 0.64
C MET A 138 1.61 -12.14 1.81
N PRO A 139 1.83 -11.62 3.04
CA PRO A 139 2.05 -12.50 4.18
C PRO A 139 0.94 -13.52 4.30
N GLU A 140 1.30 -14.75 4.63
CA GLU A 140 0.30 -15.74 4.95
C GLU A 140 -0.46 -15.28 6.21
N PHE A 141 -1.78 -15.12 6.10
CA PHE A 141 -2.65 -14.82 7.25
C PHE A 141 -3.37 -16.07 7.78
N ARG A 142 -2.97 -17.27 7.31
CA ARG A 142 -3.45 -18.53 7.86
C ARG A 142 -2.85 -18.75 9.24
N SER A 143 -3.65 -19.33 10.15
CA SER A 143 -3.25 -19.62 11.53
C SER A 143 -2.65 -18.41 12.24
N MET A 144 -3.17 -17.21 12.00
CA MET A 144 -2.81 -16.03 12.78
C MET A 144 -3.14 -16.26 14.24
N LYS A 145 -2.34 -15.67 15.13
CA LYS A 145 -2.53 -15.79 16.58
C LYS A 145 -3.02 -14.49 17.19
N ASP A 146 -3.87 -14.60 18.19
CA ASP A 146 -4.19 -13.50 19.09
C ASP A 146 -3.00 -13.17 20.01
N ASN A 147 -3.19 -12.16 20.86
CA ASN A 147 -2.16 -11.69 21.78
C ASN A 147 -1.85 -12.69 22.91
N ASP A 148 -2.74 -13.65 23.15
CA ASP A 148 -2.57 -14.75 24.11
C ASP A 148 -1.94 -16.01 23.46
N GLY A 149 -1.63 -15.95 22.15
CA GLY A 149 -1.00 -17.02 21.38
C GLY A 149 -1.96 -18.10 20.87
N LYS A 150 -3.27 -17.90 21.02
CA LYS A 150 -4.30 -18.79 20.50
C LYS A 150 -4.58 -18.46 19.04
N GLU A 151 -4.75 -19.49 18.21
CA GLU A 151 -5.08 -19.29 16.80
C GLU A 151 -6.47 -18.64 16.64
N LEU A 152 -6.51 -17.61 15.80
CA LEU A 152 -7.73 -16.95 15.39
C LEU A 152 -8.54 -17.92 14.54
N ALA A 153 -9.83 -18.03 14.85
CA ALA A 153 -10.75 -18.74 13.98
C ALA A 153 -10.85 -18.01 12.64
N GLU A 154 -10.92 -18.76 11.53
CA GLU A 154 -11.24 -18.19 10.23
C GLU A 154 -12.60 -17.48 10.35
N MET A 155 -12.57 -16.14 10.28
CA MET A 155 -13.81 -15.40 10.09
C MET A 155 -14.36 -15.77 8.72
N GLY A 156 -15.62 -16.19 8.68
CA GLY A 156 -16.35 -16.43 7.45
C GLY A 156 -16.63 -15.13 6.70
N ASN A 157 -17.88 -14.94 6.28
CA ASN A 157 -18.24 -13.72 5.55
C ASN A 157 -18.13 -12.48 6.46
N VAL A 158 -17.15 -11.61 6.19
CA VAL A 158 -16.96 -10.36 6.92
C VAL A 158 -18.00 -9.35 6.42
N PRO A 159 -18.90 -8.84 7.29
CA PRO A 159 -19.89 -7.83 6.89
C PRO A 159 -19.21 -6.61 6.27
N GLY A 160 -19.58 -6.26 5.04
CA GLY A 160 -19.00 -5.14 4.29
C GLY A 160 -17.87 -5.51 3.33
N MET A 161 -17.34 -6.74 3.37
CA MET A 161 -16.38 -7.21 2.37
C MET A 161 -17.14 -7.72 1.12
N GLU A 162 -17.13 -6.92 0.06
CA GLU A 162 -17.83 -7.26 -1.18
C GLU A 162 -17.00 -8.24 -2.02
N MET A 163 -17.39 -9.52 -2.00
CA MET A 163 -16.91 -10.49 -2.98
C MET A 163 -17.56 -10.22 -4.34
N LEU A 164 -16.74 -10.08 -5.39
CA LEU A 164 -17.17 -9.98 -6.78
C LEU A 164 -16.85 -11.27 -7.53
N PRO A 165 -17.69 -11.66 -8.51
CA PRO A 165 -17.34 -12.77 -9.39
C PRO A 165 -16.10 -12.42 -10.20
N GLU A 166 -15.11 -13.32 -10.24
CA GLU A 166 -14.00 -13.18 -11.17
C GLU A 166 -14.54 -13.12 -12.61
N PRO A 167 -14.04 -12.24 -13.49
CA PRO A 167 -12.85 -11.38 -13.37
C PRO A 167 -13.18 -9.89 -13.06
N TRP A 168 -14.31 -9.62 -12.41
CA TRP A 168 -14.77 -8.26 -12.13
C TRP A 168 -14.08 -7.65 -10.91
N ILE A 169 -13.72 -6.38 -11.04
CA ILE A 169 -13.19 -5.58 -9.94
C ILE A 169 -14.02 -4.32 -9.72
N LYS A 170 -13.99 -3.79 -8.50
CA LYS A 170 -14.60 -2.52 -8.11
C LYS A 170 -13.61 -1.38 -8.30
N THR A 171 -14.01 -0.31 -8.98
CA THR A 171 -13.18 0.86 -9.29
C THR A 171 -13.95 2.15 -9.03
N LEU A 172 -13.25 3.28 -9.01
CA LEU A 172 -13.82 4.61 -8.81
C LEU A 172 -13.54 5.50 -10.01
N THR A 173 -14.52 6.31 -10.39
CA THR A 173 -14.30 7.45 -11.30
C THR A 173 -13.58 8.58 -10.57
N ASP A 174 -13.07 9.58 -11.30
CA ASP A 174 -12.47 10.79 -10.71
C ASP A 174 -13.42 11.53 -9.76
N ALA A 175 -14.73 11.39 -9.97
CA ALA A 175 -15.78 11.94 -9.12
C ALA A 175 -16.05 11.11 -7.84
N GLY A 176 -15.35 9.98 -7.64
CA GLY A 176 -15.57 9.07 -6.53
C GLY A 176 -16.78 8.13 -6.70
N VAL A 177 -17.37 8.06 -7.90
CA VAL A 177 -18.49 7.16 -8.18
C VAL A 177 -17.98 5.76 -8.47
N THR A 178 -18.54 4.76 -7.78
CA THR A 178 -18.22 3.35 -7.97
C THR A 178 -18.71 2.84 -9.32
N TYR A 179 -17.85 2.10 -10.02
CA TYR A 179 -18.21 1.25 -11.15
C TYR A 179 -17.46 -0.08 -11.07
N TYR A 180 -17.87 -1.03 -11.91
CA TYR A 180 -17.29 -2.36 -11.99
C TYR A 180 -16.63 -2.53 -13.36
N TRP A 181 -15.44 -3.10 -13.38
CA TRP A 181 -14.67 -3.34 -14.59
C TRP A 181 -14.29 -4.81 -14.71
N ASN A 182 -14.54 -5.39 -15.88
CA ASN A 182 -14.15 -6.74 -16.21
C ASN A 182 -12.72 -6.71 -16.78
N THR A 183 -11.77 -7.25 -16.02
CA THR A 183 -10.34 -7.20 -16.36
C THR A 183 -9.96 -8.05 -17.60
N LYS A 184 -10.85 -8.95 -18.06
CA LYS A 184 -10.63 -9.78 -19.25
C LYS A 184 -11.29 -9.22 -20.50
N THR A 185 -12.53 -8.74 -20.40
CA THR A 185 -13.29 -8.25 -21.57
C THR A 185 -13.13 -6.76 -21.81
N GLY A 186 -12.70 -6.00 -20.80
CA GLY A 186 -12.67 -4.53 -20.84
C GLY A 186 -14.02 -3.87 -20.57
N GLU A 187 -15.08 -4.64 -20.29
CA GLU A 187 -16.42 -4.10 -20.08
C GLU A 187 -16.55 -3.37 -18.74
N THR A 188 -17.31 -2.27 -18.74
CA THR A 188 -17.62 -1.50 -17.55
C THR A 188 -19.11 -1.52 -17.24
N SER A 189 -19.48 -1.63 -15.97
CA SER A 189 -20.87 -1.62 -15.51
C SER A 189 -21.03 -0.75 -14.28
N TRP A 190 -22.12 0.02 -14.21
CA TRP A 190 -22.52 0.74 -12.99
C TRP A 190 -23.24 -0.18 -11.99
N LYS A 191 -23.76 -1.32 -12.47
CA LYS A 191 -24.44 -2.32 -11.63
C LYS A 191 -23.45 -3.39 -11.22
N LYS A 192 -23.56 -3.83 -9.97
CA LYS A 192 -22.76 -4.94 -9.45
C LYS A 192 -23.00 -6.20 -10.29
N PRO A 193 -21.92 -6.84 -10.79
CA PRO A 193 -22.04 -8.11 -11.47
C PRO A 193 -22.50 -9.19 -10.49
N ILE A 194 -23.41 -10.04 -10.96
CA ILE A 194 -23.94 -11.20 -10.22
C ILE A 194 -23.13 -12.42 -10.60
#